data_AF-A0A968D3H0-F1
#
_entry.id   AF-A0A968D3H0-F1
#
_cell.length_a   1.000
_cell.length_b   1.000
_cell.length_c   1.000
_cell.angle_alpha   90.00
_cell.angle_beta   90.00
_cell.angle_gamma   90.00
#
_symmetry.space_group_name_H-M   'P 1'
#
loop_
_entity.id
_entity.type
_entity.pdbx_description
1 polymer ?
#
loop_
_entity_poly.entity_id
_entity_poly.type
_entity_poly.pdbx_seq_one_letter_code
_entity_poly.pdbx_strand_id
1 'polypeptide(L)' 'MPGEPVGHVFAGPMHNETVHFIEAIALDRPVMATAEQARAVMEVYIAADMSVESGEPVSLPLTRTSASAAAVA' A
#
# COMPACT_ATOMS: atom_id res chain seq x y z
N MET A 1 -19.03 1.21 -8.12
CA MET A 1 -18.02 1.61 -7.11
C MET A 1 -17.25 0.39 -6.64
N PRO A 2 -16.02 0.52 -6.14
CA PRO A 2 -15.33 -0.64 -5.59
C PRO A 2 -16.09 -1.11 -4.33
N GLY A 3 -16.54 -2.35 -4.37
CA GLY A 3 -17.44 -2.99 -3.43
C GLY A 3 -18.76 -3.40 -4.09
N GLU A 4 -19.06 -2.87 -5.28
CA GLU A 4 -20.22 -3.25 -6.09
C GLU A 4 -19.81 -4.33 -7.10
N PRO A 5 -20.70 -5.31 -7.37
CA PRO A 5 -20.49 -6.23 -8.48
C PRO A 5 -20.47 -5.43 -9.80
N VAL A 6 -19.29 -5.38 -10.43
CA VAL A 6 -19.14 -4.79 -11.77
C VAL A 6 -19.02 -5.95 -12.76
N GLY A 7 -20.16 -6.38 -13.29
CA GLY A 7 -20.24 -7.57 -14.12
C GLY A 7 -19.88 -8.84 -13.34
N HIS A 8 -18.79 -9.50 -13.72
CA HIS A 8 -18.29 -10.72 -13.05
C HIS A 8 -17.18 -10.43 -12.02
N VAL A 9 -16.78 -9.17 -11.85
CA VAL A 9 -15.68 -8.78 -10.96
C VAL A 9 -16.26 -8.19 -9.68
N PHE A 10 -15.81 -8.73 -8.54
CA PHE A 10 -15.98 -8.09 -7.25
C PHE A 10 -14.88 -7.04 -7.12
N ALA A 11 -15.18 -5.79 -7.47
CA ALA A 11 -14.28 -4.70 -7.12
C ALA A 11 -14.25 -4.63 -5.58
N GLY A 12 -13.08 -4.70 -4.95
CA GLY A 12 -12.95 -4.83 -3.48
C GLY A 12 -13.63 -3.72 -2.67
N PRO A 13 -13.83 -3.89 -1.35
CA PRO A 13 -14.84 -3.17 -0.58
C PRO A 13 -14.42 -1.74 -0.15
N MET A 14 -14.20 -0.82 -1.10
CA MET A 14 -13.87 0.58 -0.78
C MET A 14 -14.92 1.26 0.09
N HIS A 15 -16.21 0.91 -0.07
CA HIS A 15 -17.26 1.42 0.81
C HIS A 15 -17.00 1.07 2.28
N ASN A 16 -16.75 -0.21 2.58
CA ASN A 16 -16.56 -0.67 3.96
C ASN A 16 -15.25 -0.12 4.55
N GLU A 17 -14.19 -0.03 3.74
CA GLU A 17 -12.91 0.57 4.16
C GLU A 17 -13.07 2.06 4.51
N THR A 18 -13.85 2.79 3.71
CA THR A 18 -14.14 4.21 3.96
C THR A 18 -14.93 4.39 5.25
N VAL A 19 -15.95 3.56 5.47
CA VAL A 19 -16.74 3.57 6.72
C VAL A 19 -15.83 3.27 7.92
N HIS A 20 -14.99 2.23 7.84
CA HIS A 20 -14.04 1.88 8.90
C HIS A 20 -13.10 3.04 9.22
N PHE A 21 -12.57 3.71 8.20
CA PHE A 21 -11.68 4.86 8.39
C PHE A 21 -12.37 6.01 9.13
N ILE A 22 -13.60 6.35 8.74
CA ILE A 22 -14.39 7.40 9.41
C ILE A 22 -14.68 7.02 10.86
N GLU A 23 -15.07 5.77 11.12
CA GLU A 23 -15.33 5.29 12.48
C GLU A 23 -14.07 5.25 13.35
N ALA A 24 -12.92 4.87 12.79
CA ALA A 24 -11.63 4.92 13.48
C ALA A 24 -11.32 6.32 14.00
N ILE A 25 -11.56 7.35 13.17
CA ILE A 25 -11.35 8.75 13.55
C ILE A 25 -12.41 9.23 14.54
N ALA A 26 -13.68 9.01 14.23
CA ALA A 26 -14.79 9.61 14.98
C ALA A 26 -15.03 8.95 16.35
N LEU A 27 -14.72 7.67 16.47
CA LEU A 27 -15.01 6.85 17.67
C LEU A 27 -13.75 6.34 18.36
N ASP A 28 -12.56 6.82 17.96
CA ASP A 28 -11.26 6.38 18.48
C ASP A 28 -11.09 4.84 18.42
N ARG A 29 -11.55 4.24 17.31
CA ARG A 29 -11.42 2.80 17.07
C ARG A 29 -10.04 2.47 16.49
N PRO A 30 -9.52 1.25 16.72
CA PRO A 30 -8.28 0.81 16.09
C PRO A 30 -8.30 0.97 14.56
N VAL A 31 -7.23 1.55 14.02
CA VAL A 31 -7.03 1.65 12.57
C VAL A 31 -6.76 0.27 11.97
N MET A 32 -7.23 0.07 10.74
CA MET A 32 -7.03 -1.19 10.01
C MET A 32 -5.58 -1.40 9.56
N ALA A 33 -4.87 -0.31 9.25
CA ALA A 33 -3.45 -0.32 8.91
C ALA A 33 -2.75 0.84 9.62
N THR A 34 -1.58 0.57 10.21
CA THR A 34 -0.74 1.61 10.81
C THR A 34 0.08 2.33 9.74
N ALA A 35 0.59 3.52 10.08
CA ALA A 35 1.51 4.24 9.20
C ALA A 35 2.79 3.46 8.89
N GLU A 36 3.24 2.58 9.80
CA GLU A 36 4.40 1.71 9.59
C GLU A 36 4.08 0.63 8.55
N GLN A 37 2.93 -0.04 8.67
CA GLN A 37 2.49 -1.05 7.71
C GLN A 37 2.27 -0.45 6.31
N ALA A 38 1.65 0.73 6.22
CA ALA A 38 1.46 1.43 4.96
C ALA A 38 2.80 1.76 4.28
N ARG A 39 3.82 2.18 5.05
CA ARG A 39 5.17 2.43 4.51
C ARG A 39 5.84 1.16 4.01
N ALA A 40 5.75 0.06 4.76
CA ALA A 40 6.31 -1.22 4.34
C ALA A 40 5.70 -1.72 3.01
N VAL A 41 4.40 -1.52 2.81
CA VAL A 41 3.74 -1.84 1.54
C VAL A 41 4.30 -0.97 0.39
N MET A 42 4.42 0.34 0.59
CA MET A 42 5.01 1.23 -0.42
C MET A 42 6.47 0.88 -0.73
N GLU A 43 7.21 0.45 0.28
CA GLU A 43 8.60 -0.01 0.14
C GLU A 43 8.72 -1.26 -0.74
N VAL A 44 7.77 -2.20 -0.62
CA VAL A 44 7.69 -3.38 -1.50
C VAL A 44 7.41 -2.98 -2.95
N TYR A 45 6.52 -2.02 -3.20
CA TYR A 45 6.26 -1.53 -4.55
C TYR A 45 7.50 -0.92 -5.19
N ILE A 46 8.24 -0.08 -4.45
CA ILE A 46 9.50 0.50 -4.91
C ILE A 46 10.53 -0.61 -5.21
N ALA A 47 10.67 -1.59 -4.32
CA ALA A 47 11.59 -2.70 -4.52
C ALA A 47 11.22 -3.54 -5.76
N ALA A 48 9.92 -3.69 -6.06
CA ALA A 48 9.46 -4.39 -7.25
C ALA A 48 9.86 -3.65 -8.53
N ASP A 49 9.67 -2.32 -8.57
CA ASP A 49 10.10 -1.49 -9.71
C ASP A 49 11.62 -1.58 -9.92
N MET A 50 12.40 -1.45 -8.85
CA MET A 50 13.86 -1.62 -8.88
C MET A 50 14.27 -3.02 -9.37
N SER A 51 13.54 -4.07 -8.96
CA SER A 51 13.82 -5.44 -9.38
C SER A 51 13.56 -5.65 -10.88
N VAL A 52 12.52 -5.02 -11.42
CA VAL A 52 12.24 -5.05 -12.86
C VAL A 52 13.34 -4.35 -13.66
N GLU A 53 13.84 -3.21 -13.19
CA GLU A 53 14.90 -2.45 -13.88
C GLU A 53 16.26 -3.15 -13.83
N SER A 54 16.60 -3.71 -12.67
CA SER A 54 17.90 -4.36 -12.45
C SER A 54 17.94 -5.81 -12.91
N GLY A 55 16.79 -6.47 -13.02
CA GLY A 55 16.70 -7.92 -13.28
C GLY A 55 17.10 -8.79 -12.08
N GLU A 56 17.37 -8.20 -10.92
CA GLU A 56 17.87 -8.89 -9.73
C GLU A 56 16.90 -8.76 -8.55
N PRO A 57 16.89 -9.71 -7.60
CA PRO A 57 16.08 -9.60 -6.38
C PRO A 57 16.53 -8.42 -5.50
N VAL A 58 15.56 -7.65 -4.99
CA VAL A 58 15.81 -6.54 -4.07
C VAL A 58 15.49 -6.97 -2.64
N SER A 59 16.44 -6.79 -1.72
CA SER A 59 16.26 -7.11 -0.30
C SER A 59 15.62 -5.96 0.48
N LEU A 60 14.74 -6.31 1.41
CA LEU A 60 14.06 -5.37 2.31
C LEU A 60 14.59 -5.51 3.75
N PRO A 61 14.56 -4.43 4.58
CA PRO A 61 14.11 -3.08 4.22
C PRO A 61 15.11 -2.37 3.30
N LEU A 62 14.61 -1.45 2.47
CA LEU A 62 15.42 -0.58 1.63
C LEU A 62 16.30 0.29 2.51
N THR A 63 17.56 0.40 2.11
CA THR A 63 18.45 1.41 2.69
C THR A 63 17.98 2.81 2.30
N ARG A 64 18.27 3.81 3.13
CA ARG A 64 17.92 5.21 2.85
C ARG A 64 18.50 5.69 1.49
N THR A 65 19.66 5.14 1.12
CA THR A 65 20.31 5.39 -0.16
C THR A 65 19.54 4.80 -1.34
N SER A 66 19.09 3.54 -1.24
CA SER A 66 18.32 2.89 -2.31
C SER A 66 16.92 3.49 -2.47
N ALA A 67 16.26 3.86 -1.36
CA ALA A 67 14.98 4.57 -1.40
C ALA A 67 15.10 5.98 -2.01
N SER A 68 16.20 6.70 -1.75
CA SER A 68 16.45 8.01 -2.37
C SER A 68 16.75 7.91 -3.87
N ALA A 69 17.42 6.83 -4.32
CA ALA A 69 17.70 6.64 -5.74
C ALA A 69 16.42 6.40 -6.55
N ALA A 70 15.47 5.63 -6.00
CA ALA A 70 14.19 5.37 -6.64
C ALA A 70 13.25 6.60 -6.70
N ALA A 71 13.38 7.56 -5.78
CA ALA A 71 12.54 8.76 -5.73
C ALA A 71 12.92 9.85 -6.77
N VAL A 72 14.05 9.69 -7.48
CA VAL A 72 14.61 10.68 -8.41
C VAL A 72 14.56 10.19 -9.87
N ALA A 73 14.25 8.90 -10.09
CA ALA A 73 14.02 8.31 -11.40
C ALA A 73 12.59 8.62 -11.89
#